data_AF-A0A401YU82-F1
#
_entry.id   AF-A0A401YU82-F1
#
_cell.length_a   1.000
_cell.length_b   1.000
_cell.length_c   1.000
_cell.angle_alpha   90.00
_cell.angle_beta   90.00
_cell.angle_gamma   90.00
#
_symmetry.space_group_name_H-M   'P 1'
#
loop_
_entity.id
_entity.type
_entity.pdbx_description
1 polymer ?
#
loop_
_entity_poly.entity_id
_entity_poly.type
_entity_poly.pdbx_seq_one_letter_code
_entity_poly.pdbx_strand_id
1 'polypeptide(L)'
;MGREAGRPLRADAQRNRDKILAAAVRVFTEEGLDAHFERVAREAGVGTGTLYRNFPTREALIEAAYRNEVARLCDAVPGLLATMSPPEALRAWTRRFIDYATAKFGMAEALRAVVDAGTNPYADSRELIQAALSALMDANTAAGTIRTDIGPTDMFAALAGIALTSARPEQREQAERLLDLVLDGLRPVPPRLPES
;
A
#
# COMPACT_ATOMS: atom_id res chain seq x y z
N MET A 1 7.73 -39.58 20.22
CA MET A 1 6.68 -38.87 19.46
C MET A 1 6.25 -37.64 20.26
N GLY A 2 6.76 -36.45 19.91
CA GLY A 2 6.32 -35.18 20.49
C GLY A 2 6.00 -34.22 19.35
N ARG A 3 4.71 -33.97 19.10
CA ARG A 3 4.25 -33.10 18.00
C ARG A 3 4.18 -31.65 18.49
N GLU A 4 4.75 -30.77 17.67
CA GLU A 4 4.72 -29.31 17.76
C GLU A 4 3.31 -28.76 18.00
N ALA A 5 3.09 -28.05 19.11
CA ALA A 5 1.87 -27.29 19.39
C ALA A 5 2.13 -25.76 19.39
N GLY A 6 3.12 -25.28 18.62
CA GLY A 6 3.53 -23.85 18.61
C GLY A 6 3.18 -23.04 17.35
N ARG A 7 2.55 -23.68 16.35
CA ARG A 7 2.31 -23.12 14.99
C ARG A 7 0.86 -22.67 14.67
N PRO A 8 -0.22 -23.23 15.27
CA PRO A 8 -1.60 -22.81 14.95
C PRO A 8 -1.99 -21.45 15.55
N LEU A 9 -1.71 -21.24 16.84
CA LEU A 9 -2.16 -20.06 17.61
C LEU A 9 -1.59 -18.73 17.09
N ARG A 10 -0.33 -18.72 16.62
CA ARG A 10 0.30 -17.53 16.05
C ARG A 10 -0.30 -17.12 14.71
N ALA A 11 -0.65 -18.10 13.87
CA ALA A 11 -1.29 -17.85 12.59
C ALA A 11 -2.72 -17.31 12.77
N ASP A 12 -3.47 -17.84 13.74
CA ASP A 12 -4.80 -17.31 14.10
C ASP A 12 -4.73 -15.89 14.67
N ALA A 13 -3.76 -15.62 15.56
CA ALA A 13 -3.54 -14.29 16.11
C ALA A 13 -3.19 -13.26 15.02
N GLN A 14 -2.32 -13.63 14.06
CA GLN A 14 -1.98 -12.77 12.94
C GLN A 14 -3.18 -12.51 12.03
N ARG A 15 -3.95 -13.56 11.67
CA ARG A 15 -5.18 -13.40 10.88
C ARG A 15 -6.19 -12.47 11.55
N ASN A 16 -6.36 -12.58 12.86
CA ASN A 16 -7.25 -11.69 13.61
C ASN A 16 -6.72 -10.25 13.61
N ARG A 17 -5.41 -10.07 13.76
CA ARG A 17 -4.78 -8.75 13.65
C ARG A 17 -5.03 -8.15 12.26
N ASP A 18 -4.80 -8.90 11.18
CA ASP A 18 -5.02 -8.42 9.81
C ASP A 18 -6.49 -8.03 9.56
N LYS A 19 -7.45 -8.81 10.08
CA LYS A 19 -8.89 -8.46 10.03
C LYS A 19 -9.19 -7.14 10.76
N ILE A 20 -8.62 -6.94 11.95
CA ILE A 20 -8.79 -5.70 12.70
C ILE A 20 -8.24 -4.51 11.92
N LEU A 21 -7.03 -4.64 11.37
CA LEU A 21 -6.37 -3.56 10.64
C LEU A 21 -7.11 -3.23 9.33
N ALA A 22 -7.57 -4.25 8.59
CA ALA A 22 -8.39 -4.03 7.39
C ALA A 22 -9.74 -3.37 7.71
N ALA A 23 -10.40 -3.74 8.82
CA ALA A 23 -11.62 -3.07 9.27
C ALA A 23 -11.34 -1.63 9.72
N ALA A 24 -10.23 -1.40 10.42
CA ALA A 24 -9.82 -0.08 10.86
C ALA A 24 -9.63 0.89 9.68
N VAL A 25 -8.94 0.47 8.62
CA VAL A 25 -8.75 1.30 7.42
C VAL A 25 -10.08 1.72 6.81
N ARG A 26 -11.04 0.78 6.65
CA ARG A 26 -12.37 1.10 6.12
C ARG A 26 -13.11 2.10 7.00
N VAL A 27 -13.21 1.82 8.29
CA VAL A 27 -13.94 2.69 9.23
C VAL A 27 -13.33 4.08 9.31
N PHE A 28 -12.00 4.21 9.37
CA PHE A 28 -11.34 5.51 9.40
C PHE A 28 -11.41 6.26 8.06
N THR A 29 -11.48 5.54 6.93
CA THR A 29 -11.70 6.14 5.61
C THR A 29 -13.12 6.71 5.47
N GLU A 30 -14.11 6.07 6.09
CA GLU A 30 -15.53 6.47 5.99
C GLU A 30 -15.94 7.52 7.04
N GLU A 31 -15.46 7.39 8.27
CA GLU A 31 -15.91 8.20 9.42
C GLU A 31 -14.85 9.17 9.94
N GLY A 32 -13.61 9.13 9.44
CA GLY A 32 -12.54 10.02 9.91
C GLY A 32 -12.34 9.96 11.43
N LEU A 33 -12.41 11.11 12.10
CA LEU A 33 -12.31 11.21 13.56
C LEU A 33 -13.55 10.70 14.30
N ASP A 34 -14.71 10.70 13.65
CA ASP A 34 -15.96 10.18 14.22
C ASP A 34 -15.97 8.65 14.29
N ALA A 35 -14.97 7.98 13.71
CA ALA A 35 -14.82 6.52 13.74
C ALA A 35 -14.98 5.93 15.15
N HIS A 36 -15.82 4.91 15.33
CA HIS A 36 -15.98 4.26 16.64
C HIS A 36 -15.21 2.93 16.72
N PHE A 37 -14.46 2.71 17.81
CA PHE A 37 -13.71 1.45 18.06
C PHE A 37 -14.62 0.21 18.08
N GLU A 38 -15.84 0.37 18.57
CA GLU A 38 -16.86 -0.68 18.59
C GLU A 38 -17.28 -1.08 17.17
N ARG A 39 -17.36 -0.11 16.25
CA ARG A 39 -17.63 -0.37 14.83
C ARG A 39 -16.49 -1.19 14.21
N VAL A 40 -15.23 -0.84 14.49
CA VAL A 40 -14.06 -1.61 14.02
C VAL A 40 -14.10 -3.04 14.55
N ALA A 41 -14.36 -3.22 15.85
CA ALA A 41 -14.45 -4.55 16.47
C ALA A 41 -15.56 -5.39 15.82
N ARG A 42 -16.74 -4.79 15.60
CA ARG A 42 -17.88 -5.42 14.93
C ARG A 42 -17.54 -5.82 13.49
N GLU A 43 -16.94 -4.94 12.71
CA GLU A 43 -16.54 -5.24 11.32
C GLU A 43 -15.44 -6.30 11.22
N ALA A 44 -14.53 -6.33 12.19
CA ALA A 44 -13.47 -7.33 12.26
C ALA A 44 -13.96 -8.68 12.81
N GLY A 45 -15.18 -8.74 13.36
CA GLY A 45 -15.73 -9.94 14.00
C GLY A 45 -15.02 -10.32 15.30
N VAL A 46 -14.50 -9.34 16.04
CA VAL A 46 -13.76 -9.55 17.30
C VAL A 46 -14.46 -8.84 18.46
N GLY A 47 -14.26 -9.33 19.69
CA GLY A 47 -14.71 -8.62 20.88
C GLY A 47 -13.90 -7.33 21.12
N THR A 48 -14.55 -6.29 21.64
CA THR A 48 -13.93 -4.99 21.97
C THR A 48 -12.73 -5.14 22.91
N GLY A 49 -12.82 -6.00 23.92
CA GLY A 49 -11.70 -6.30 24.82
C GLY A 49 -10.49 -6.93 24.11
N THR A 50 -10.69 -7.67 23.02
CA THR A 50 -9.59 -8.19 22.18
C THR A 50 -8.96 -7.07 21.37
N LEU A 51 -9.75 -6.15 20.83
CA LEU A 51 -9.24 -4.98 20.11
C LEU A 51 -8.40 -4.10 21.04
N TYR A 52 -8.92 -3.70 22.21
CA TYR A 52 -8.19 -2.86 23.18
C TYR A 52 -6.90 -3.51 23.70
N ARG A 53 -6.86 -4.85 23.84
CA ARG A 53 -5.62 -5.57 24.20
C ARG A 53 -4.54 -5.49 23.12
N ASN A 54 -4.92 -5.43 21.84
CA ASN A 54 -3.97 -5.34 20.72
C ASN A 54 -3.62 -3.89 20.37
N PHE A 55 -4.54 -2.96 20.62
CA PHE A 55 -4.45 -1.55 20.27
C PHE A 55 -5.01 -0.72 21.44
N PRO A 56 -4.17 -0.36 22.43
CA PRO A 56 -4.62 0.30 23.65
C PRO A 56 -5.22 1.69 23.43
N THR A 57 -4.83 2.37 22.36
CA THR A 57 -5.31 3.72 22.01
C THR A 57 -5.80 3.79 20.57
N ARG A 58 -6.58 4.84 20.28
CA ARG A 58 -7.05 5.16 18.93
C ARG A 58 -5.89 5.38 17.98
N GLU A 59 -4.91 6.14 18.42
CA GLU A 59 -3.73 6.51 17.64
C GLU A 59 -2.89 5.26 17.31
N ALA A 60 -2.75 4.33 18.26
CA ALA A 60 -2.05 3.08 18.04
C ALA A 60 -2.75 2.19 16.99
N LEU A 61 -4.10 2.21 16.93
CA LEU A 61 -4.83 1.50 15.90
C LEU A 61 -4.69 2.17 14.53
N ILE A 62 -4.80 3.50 14.46
CA ILE A 62 -4.65 4.26 13.21
C ILE A 62 -3.24 4.06 12.63
N GLU A 63 -2.21 4.22 13.46
CA GLU A 63 -0.83 4.00 13.08
C GLU A 63 -0.61 2.58 12.56
N ALA A 64 -1.08 1.57 13.31
CA ALA A 64 -0.91 0.18 12.91
C ALA A 64 -1.67 -0.15 11.62
N ALA A 65 -2.85 0.45 11.42
CA ALA A 65 -3.65 0.29 10.21
C ALA A 65 -2.91 0.84 8.99
N TYR A 66 -2.38 2.06 9.11
CA TYR A 66 -1.58 2.68 8.05
C TYR A 66 -0.30 1.90 7.74
N ARG A 67 0.48 1.52 8.76
CA ARG A 67 1.71 0.72 8.58
C ARG A 67 1.42 -0.63 7.93
N ASN A 68 0.26 -1.23 8.20
CA ASN A 68 -0.14 -2.47 7.57
C ASN A 68 -0.52 -2.29 6.09
N GLU A 69 -1.10 -1.17 5.69
CA GLU A 69 -1.29 -0.88 4.27
C GLU A 69 0.02 -0.74 3.52
N VAL A 70 0.99 -0.03 4.11
CA VAL A 70 2.35 0.09 3.56
C VAL A 70 3.00 -1.30 3.42
N ALA A 71 2.94 -2.12 4.47
CA ALA A 71 3.47 -3.47 4.44
C ALA A 71 2.80 -4.32 3.35
N ARG A 72 1.47 -4.29 3.23
CA ARG A 72 0.75 -5.04 2.17
C ARG A 72 1.15 -4.61 0.76
N LEU A 73 1.39 -3.32 0.55
CA LEU A 73 1.85 -2.79 -0.73
C LEU A 73 3.28 -3.29 -1.05
N CYS A 74 4.18 -3.25 -0.08
CA CYS A 74 5.58 -3.68 -0.27
C CYS A 74 5.70 -5.20 -0.40
N ASP A 75 5.06 -5.97 0.49
CA ASP A 75 5.12 -7.43 0.55
C ASP A 75 4.43 -8.11 -0.64
N ALA A 76 3.66 -7.35 -1.42
CA ALA A 76 3.07 -7.83 -2.67
C ALA A 76 4.12 -8.17 -3.75
N VAL A 77 5.26 -7.47 -3.75
CA VAL A 77 6.21 -7.50 -4.87
C VAL A 77 6.74 -8.90 -5.18
N PRO A 78 7.24 -9.69 -4.20
CA PRO A 78 7.74 -11.04 -4.49
C PRO A 78 6.66 -11.95 -5.08
N GLY A 79 5.43 -11.88 -4.57
CA GLY A 79 4.31 -12.68 -5.06
C GLY A 79 3.87 -12.29 -6.47
N LEU A 80 3.91 -11.00 -6.81
CA LEU A 80 3.61 -10.51 -8.16
C LEU A 80 4.68 -10.97 -9.15
N LEU A 81 5.96 -10.79 -8.83
CA LEU A 81 7.07 -11.21 -9.69
C LEU A 81 7.18 -12.73 -9.84
N ALA A 82 6.66 -13.51 -8.89
CA ALA A 82 6.63 -14.96 -8.99
C ALA A 82 5.50 -15.50 -9.90
N THR A 83 4.44 -14.72 -10.13
CA THR A 83 3.22 -15.20 -10.81
C THR A 83 2.89 -14.48 -12.10
N MET A 84 3.56 -13.37 -12.40
CA MET A 84 3.31 -12.51 -13.56
C MET A 84 4.61 -12.17 -14.29
N SER A 85 4.51 -11.74 -15.55
CA SER A 85 5.66 -11.13 -16.22
C SER A 85 6.04 -9.79 -15.54
N PRO A 86 7.29 -9.30 -15.66
CA PRO A 86 7.68 -8.04 -15.02
C PRO A 86 6.79 -6.83 -15.36
N PRO A 87 6.33 -6.62 -16.61
CA PRO A 87 5.41 -5.53 -16.94
C PRO A 87 4.05 -5.67 -16.28
N GLU A 88 3.51 -6.89 -16.24
CA GLU A 88 2.22 -7.19 -15.60
C GLU A 88 2.31 -7.00 -14.08
N ALA A 89 3.41 -7.45 -13.46
CA ALA A 89 3.68 -7.27 -12.04
C ALA A 89 3.76 -5.78 -11.67
N LEU A 90 4.49 -4.97 -12.46
CA LEU A 90 4.60 -3.53 -12.25
C LEU A 90 3.22 -2.87 -12.37
N ARG A 91 2.47 -3.17 -13.43
CA ARG A 91 1.10 -2.67 -13.63
C ARG A 91 0.15 -3.06 -12.49
N ALA A 92 0.18 -4.32 -12.05
CA ALA A 92 -0.65 -4.77 -10.94
C ALA A 92 -0.28 -4.04 -9.64
N TRP A 93 1.01 -3.79 -9.40
CA TRP A 93 1.49 -3.07 -8.24
C TRP A 93 1.12 -1.58 -8.27
N THR A 94 1.21 -0.89 -9.42
CA THR A 94 0.81 0.53 -9.49
C THR A 94 -0.68 0.73 -9.21
N ARG A 95 -1.54 -0.21 -9.60
CA ARG A 95 -2.96 -0.20 -9.20
C ARG A 95 -3.14 -0.33 -7.69
N ARG A 96 -2.38 -1.22 -7.04
CA ARG A 96 -2.36 -1.35 -5.57
C ARG A 96 -1.81 -0.10 -4.89
N PHE A 97 -0.84 0.59 -5.50
CA PHE A 97 -0.35 1.87 -5.01
C PHE A 97 -1.46 2.93 -4.99
N ILE A 98 -2.29 3.00 -6.03
CA ILE A 98 -3.45 3.89 -6.05
C ILE A 98 -4.45 3.51 -4.96
N ASP A 99 -4.76 2.23 -4.76
CA ASP A 99 -5.64 1.77 -3.68
C ASP A 99 -5.12 2.19 -2.29
N TYR A 100 -3.82 2.00 -2.05
CA TYR A 100 -3.14 2.48 -0.84
C TYR A 100 -3.26 3.99 -0.68
N ALA A 101 -3.06 4.76 -1.75
CA ALA A 101 -3.11 6.21 -1.69
C ALA A 101 -4.55 6.71 -1.44
N THR A 102 -5.56 6.07 -2.03
CA THR A 102 -6.99 6.31 -1.73
C THR A 102 -7.26 6.13 -0.24
N ALA A 103 -6.86 5.00 0.33
CA ALA A 103 -7.02 4.74 1.77
C ALA A 103 -6.28 5.78 2.61
N LYS A 104 -5.04 6.11 2.26
CA LYS A 104 -4.24 7.15 2.95
C LYS A 104 -4.95 8.52 2.95
N PHE A 105 -5.53 8.93 1.82
CA PHE A 105 -6.25 10.21 1.74
C PHE A 105 -7.57 10.17 2.52
N GLY A 106 -8.30 9.05 2.48
CA GLY A 106 -9.50 8.89 3.31
C GLY A 106 -9.20 8.93 4.80
N MET A 107 -8.05 8.39 5.22
CA MET A 107 -7.58 8.44 6.60
C MET A 107 -6.88 9.75 6.99
N ALA A 108 -6.89 10.79 6.15
CA ALA A 108 -6.05 11.98 6.37
C ALA A 108 -6.31 12.67 7.71
N GLU A 109 -7.57 12.81 8.14
CA GLU A 109 -7.92 13.39 9.43
C GLU A 109 -7.45 12.52 10.61
N ALA A 110 -7.68 11.21 10.52
CA ALA A 110 -7.25 10.25 11.53
C ALA A 110 -5.71 10.24 11.67
N LEU A 111 -4.99 10.26 10.55
CA LEU A 111 -3.52 10.31 10.54
C LEU A 111 -2.98 11.64 11.07
N ARG A 112 -3.69 12.75 10.83
CA ARG A 112 -3.34 14.05 11.41
C ARG A 112 -3.37 14.00 12.94
N ALA A 113 -4.41 13.39 13.52
CA ALA A 113 -4.50 13.24 14.97
C ALA A 113 -3.34 12.42 15.57
N VAL A 114 -2.85 11.40 14.87
CA VAL A 114 -1.65 10.65 15.29
C VAL A 114 -0.40 11.54 15.33
N VAL A 115 -0.24 12.40 14.32
CA VAL A 115 0.86 13.37 14.26
C VAL A 115 0.76 14.38 15.39
N ASP A 116 -0.44 14.91 15.63
CA ASP A 116 -0.70 15.88 16.71
C ASP A 116 -0.47 15.27 18.11
N ALA A 117 -0.64 13.95 18.25
CA ALA A 117 -0.31 13.19 19.46
C ALA A 117 1.20 12.92 19.63
N GLY A 118 2.05 13.38 18.71
CA GLY A 118 3.51 13.29 18.79
C GLY A 118 4.14 12.04 18.16
N THR A 119 3.35 11.25 17.42
CA THR A 119 3.82 10.03 16.75
C THR A 119 3.96 10.26 15.25
N ASN A 120 4.99 9.71 14.61
CA ASN A 120 5.14 9.75 13.15
C ASN A 120 4.64 8.43 12.51
N PRO A 121 3.37 8.38 12.01
CA PRO A 121 2.87 7.16 11.37
C PRO A 121 3.58 6.85 10.05
N TYR A 122 4.26 7.83 9.44
CA TYR A 122 4.89 7.74 8.14
C TYR A 122 6.35 7.29 8.15
N ALA A 123 6.92 7.05 9.33
CA ALA A 123 8.32 6.64 9.46
C ALA A 123 8.64 5.49 8.49
N ASP A 124 9.71 5.66 7.72
CA ASP A 124 10.26 4.74 6.70
C ASP A 124 9.32 4.36 5.54
N SER A 125 8.05 4.80 5.56
CA SER A 125 7.03 4.36 4.61
C SER A 125 7.37 4.74 3.17
N ARG A 126 7.93 5.94 2.97
CA ARG A 126 8.38 6.38 1.65
C ARG A 126 9.52 5.51 1.12
N GLU A 127 10.50 5.21 1.97
CA GLU A 127 11.69 4.43 1.61
C GLU A 127 11.31 2.99 1.28
N LEU A 128 10.42 2.37 2.07
CA LEU A 128 9.90 1.03 1.82
C LEU A 128 9.14 0.94 0.49
N ILE A 129 8.28 1.93 0.18
CA ILE A 129 7.53 1.94 -1.08
C ILE A 129 8.45 2.19 -2.27
N GLN A 130 9.45 3.06 -2.14
CA GLN A 130 10.45 3.28 -3.19
C GLN A 130 11.32 2.04 -3.43
N ALA A 131 11.70 1.31 -2.38
CA ALA A 131 12.43 0.05 -2.51
C ALA A 131 11.60 -1.02 -3.23
N ALA A 132 10.31 -1.13 -2.90
CA ALA A 132 9.37 -2.03 -3.59
C ALA A 132 9.24 -1.70 -5.09
N LEU A 133 9.13 -0.41 -5.42
CA LEU A 133 9.10 0.06 -6.80
C LEU A 133 10.42 -0.20 -7.54
N SER A 134 11.56 0.03 -6.88
CA SER A 134 12.89 -0.26 -7.43
C SER A 134 12.99 -1.73 -7.84
N ALA A 135 12.61 -2.67 -6.96
CA ALA A 135 12.68 -4.09 -7.26
C ALA A 135 11.85 -4.48 -8.50
N LEU A 136 10.67 -3.87 -8.68
CA LEU A 136 9.84 -4.09 -9.87
C LEU A 136 10.49 -3.48 -11.13
N MET A 137 11.05 -2.28 -11.02
CA MET A 137 11.73 -1.62 -12.15
C MET A 137 13.01 -2.39 -12.54
N ASP A 138 13.81 -2.86 -11.58
CA ASP A 138 15.00 -3.66 -11.81
C ASP A 138 14.68 -4.95 -12.57
N ALA A 139 13.59 -5.64 -12.19
CA ALA A 139 13.12 -6.83 -12.90
C ALA A 139 12.70 -6.52 -14.36
N ASN A 140 12.07 -5.37 -14.59
CA ASN A 140 11.70 -4.93 -15.94
C ASN A 140 12.92 -4.52 -16.76
N THR A 141 13.91 -3.85 -16.16
CA THR A 141 15.17 -3.52 -16.82
C THR A 141 15.93 -4.77 -17.22
N ALA A 142 16.04 -5.76 -16.32
CA ALA A 142 16.68 -7.05 -16.61
C ALA A 142 15.97 -7.81 -17.74
N ALA A 143 14.65 -7.68 -17.85
CA ALA A 143 13.85 -8.24 -18.94
C ALA A 143 13.86 -7.40 -20.24
N GLY A 144 14.47 -6.22 -20.23
CA GLY A 144 14.46 -5.30 -21.36
C GLY A 144 13.07 -4.73 -21.70
N THR A 145 12.14 -4.74 -20.75
CA THR A 145 10.74 -4.33 -20.97
C THR A 145 10.47 -2.87 -20.65
N ILE A 146 11.44 -2.15 -20.08
CA ILE A 146 11.38 -0.70 -19.86
C ILE A 146 12.68 -0.01 -20.28
N ARG A 147 12.58 1.30 -20.54
CA ARG A 147 13.72 2.23 -20.64
C ARG A 147 14.48 2.33 -19.30
N THR A 148 15.75 2.73 -19.35
CA THR A 148 16.66 2.74 -18.19
C THR A 148 17.08 4.14 -17.71
N ASP A 149 16.63 5.19 -18.39
CA ASP A 149 16.91 6.59 -18.07
C ASP A 149 15.88 7.22 -17.12
N ILE A 150 14.90 6.44 -16.65
CA ILE A 150 13.91 6.86 -15.64
C ILE A 150 14.12 6.03 -14.38
N GLY A 151 14.36 6.69 -13.25
CA GLY A 151 14.59 6.04 -11.97
C GLY A 151 13.32 5.83 -11.13
N PRO A 152 13.40 5.00 -10.07
CA PRO A 152 12.27 4.73 -9.16
C PRO A 152 11.79 5.97 -8.40
N THR A 153 12.65 6.98 -8.19
CA THR A 153 12.24 8.24 -7.54
C THR A 153 11.27 9.04 -8.41
N ASP A 154 11.54 9.15 -9.71
CA ASP A 154 10.67 9.86 -10.65
C ASP A 154 9.37 9.10 -10.88
N MET A 155 9.45 7.78 -11.00
CA MET A 155 8.26 6.92 -11.11
C MET A 155 7.39 7.02 -9.86
N PHE A 156 7.97 7.04 -8.66
CA PHE A 156 7.22 7.29 -7.41
C PHE A 156 6.53 8.66 -7.43
N ALA A 157 7.21 9.72 -7.89
CA ALA A 157 6.64 11.05 -7.98
C ALA A 157 5.47 11.10 -8.98
N ALA A 158 5.58 10.43 -10.13
CA ALA A 158 4.51 10.31 -11.10
C ALA A 158 3.27 9.62 -10.49
N LEU A 159 3.45 8.48 -9.82
CA LEU A 159 2.37 7.76 -9.15
C LEU A 159 1.73 8.60 -8.03
N ALA A 160 2.54 9.31 -7.24
CA ALA A 160 2.04 10.22 -6.22
C ALA A 160 1.21 11.37 -6.83
N GLY A 161 1.63 11.91 -7.97
CA GLY A 161 0.87 12.92 -8.72
C GLY A 161 -0.50 12.40 -9.16
N ILE A 162 -0.55 11.20 -9.75
CA ILE A 162 -1.82 10.56 -10.15
C ILE A 162 -2.72 10.36 -8.93
N ALA A 163 -2.17 9.90 -7.82
CA ALA A 163 -2.94 9.70 -6.60
C ALA A 163 -3.53 11.02 -6.09
N LEU A 164 -2.75 12.11 -6.06
CA LEU A 164 -3.23 13.43 -5.64
C LEU A 164 -4.40 13.95 -6.48
N THR A 165 -4.41 13.65 -7.79
CA THR A 165 -5.45 14.16 -8.69
C THR A 165 -6.66 13.24 -8.84
N SER A 166 -6.47 11.93 -8.61
CA SER A 166 -7.38 10.90 -9.12
C SER A 166 -7.59 9.70 -8.19
N ALA A 167 -7.14 9.74 -6.93
CA ALA A 167 -7.35 8.63 -5.98
C ALA A 167 -8.78 8.50 -5.45
N ARG A 168 -9.70 9.44 -5.73
CA ARG A 168 -11.08 9.31 -5.27
C ARG A 168 -11.85 8.24 -6.07
N PRO A 169 -12.81 7.51 -5.48
CA PRO A 169 -13.51 6.42 -6.16
C PRO A 169 -14.15 6.84 -7.49
N GLU A 170 -14.74 8.03 -7.56
CA GLU A 170 -15.37 8.59 -8.76
C GLU A 170 -14.36 8.94 -9.86
N GLN A 171 -13.07 9.05 -9.53
CA GLN A 171 -11.98 9.35 -10.47
C GLN A 171 -11.19 8.09 -10.86
N ARG A 172 -11.65 6.89 -10.46
CA ARG A 172 -10.90 5.65 -10.68
C ARG A 172 -10.55 5.41 -12.14
N GLU A 173 -11.47 5.68 -13.05
CA GLU A 173 -11.25 5.51 -14.48
C GLU A 173 -10.16 6.47 -15.01
N GLN A 174 -10.10 7.70 -14.48
CA GLN A 174 -9.04 8.64 -14.79
C GLN A 174 -7.68 8.15 -14.27
N ALA A 175 -7.64 7.61 -13.05
CA ALA A 175 -6.41 7.04 -12.49
C ALA A 175 -5.88 5.89 -13.36
N GLU A 176 -6.74 4.97 -13.81
CA GLU A 176 -6.34 3.86 -14.68
C GLU A 176 -5.76 4.37 -16.02
N ARG A 177 -6.40 5.36 -16.67
CA ARG A 177 -5.86 5.97 -17.90
C ARG A 177 -4.52 6.69 -17.69
N LEU A 178 -4.33 7.34 -16.55
CA LEU A 178 -3.06 8.00 -16.22
C LEU A 178 -1.96 6.99 -15.90
N LEU A 179 -2.29 5.88 -15.24
CA LEU A 179 -1.37 4.76 -15.04
C LEU A 179 -0.96 4.15 -16.38
N ASP A 180 -1.91 3.94 -17.30
CA ASP A 180 -1.61 3.49 -18.67
C ASP A 180 -0.63 4.42 -19.37
N LEU A 181 -0.90 5.72 -19.34
CA LEU A 181 -0.04 6.73 -19.96
C LEU A 181 1.39 6.70 -19.40
N VAL A 182 1.54 6.61 -18.07
CA VAL A 182 2.86 6.55 -17.42
C VAL A 182 3.60 5.26 -17.76
N LEU A 183 2.92 4.11 -17.70
CA LEU A 183 3.52 2.81 -18.02
C LEU A 183 3.90 2.69 -19.50
N ASP A 184 3.10 3.28 -20.41
CA ASP A 184 3.44 3.34 -21.82
C ASP A 184 4.68 4.21 -22.08
N GLY A 185 4.86 5.29 -21.31
CA GLY A 185 6.07 6.12 -21.33
C GLY A 185 7.34 5.41 -20.85
N LEU A 186 7.21 4.31 -20.11
CA LEU A 186 8.33 3.46 -19.68
C LEU A 186 8.75 2.45 -20.73
N ARG A 187 7.97 2.20 -21.79
CA ARG A 187 8.35 1.20 -22.81
C ARG A 187 9.72 1.52 -23.42
N PRO A 188 10.48 0.51 -23.87
CA PRO A 188 11.80 0.72 -24.43
C PRO A 188 11.74 1.67 -25.63
N VAL A 189 12.58 2.71 -25.60
CA VAL A 189 12.71 3.64 -26.73
C VAL A 189 13.74 3.04 -27.69
N PRO A 190 13.44 2.93 -28.99
CA PRO A 190 14.46 2.53 -29.97
C PRO A 190 15.65 3.49 -29.88
N PRO A 191 16.90 3.01 -30.01
CA PRO A 191 18.05 3.90 -30.04
C PRO A 191 17.84 4.95 -31.14
N ARG A 192 17.95 6.24 -30.77
CA ARG A 192 17.95 7.32 -31.76
C ARG A 192 19.15 7.08 -32.69
N LEU A 193 18.89 6.90 -33.98
CA LEU A 193 19.95 6.85 -34.98
C LEU A 193 20.77 8.15 -34.88
N PRO A 194 22.12 8.07 -34.94
CA PRO A 194 22.94 9.27 -34.90
C PRO A 194 22.54 10.19 -36.06
N GLU A 195 22.30 11.46 -35.75
CA GLU A 195 22.12 12.50 -36.76
C GLU A 195 23.41 12.55 -37.59
N SER A 196 23.27 12.26 -38.89
CA SER A 196 24.34 12.26 -39.90
C SER A 196 24.91 13.64 -40.17
#